data_AF-A0A6N2W6P1-F1
#
_entry.id   AF-A0A6N2W6P1-F1
#
_cell.length_a   1.000
_cell.length_b   1.000
_cell.length_c   1.000
_cell.angle_alpha   90.00
_cell.angle_beta   90.00
_cell.angle_gamma   90.00
#
_symmetry.space_group_name_H-M   'P 1'
#
loop_
_entity.id
_entity.type
_entity.pdbx_description
1 polymer ?
#
loop_
_entity_poly.entity_id
_entity_poly.type
_entity_poly.pdbx_seq_one_letter_code
_entity_poly.pdbx_strand_id
1 'polypeptide(L)'
;MNILIWGTGNLSGNYMRQEYFFNHKIIGFIDSYKKKDTFKGFKVYKPDKIKKLDYDCIIVCILNHNDEILRTCMNENLDLEKVLFVKNRNEFQDANVDVIRKLPDTKRLQTEFPLIFKDIEERKFQEEYVNDRTILNSDLKDTSFIYELDNNHVVVWVPIELLFSEKKEDITNFSEYTEGWKQQNSQFENIPIISFEPYRNLYLFFMQGIEYPFIYCEWFQKLYISRGMKSGYTDELLIEKRFREFEIMQHELNCGMDFFINHPAKAKWNSKGYFNLIDGHHRTTFLYYSGITKIPVQITRGDYESWCNVDVAKAVHKIIMEQKRTQFYQPILNPYFMNLHPQREEYAKSRLHHILEFFGNRRFEEKKVIDIGANLGYMGQAFCRMGADVILLEPDSFHYDITRMVNELLHMNCKVITQKFEEYNVDEKYDIAIMLTVFYHYFNQEEVRDKFIQHLNENVTQMIIWESGGKPEEERHYILQHTKFQNYIHICYTFATGKFRELGVFITDDSEYLKYSQRGDRK
;
A
#
# COMPACT_ATOMS: atom_id res chain seq x y z
N MET A 1 -19.99 29.32 22.13
CA MET A 1 -19.72 30.60 21.44
C MET A 1 -20.32 30.61 20.04
N ASN A 2 -20.54 31.80 19.49
CA ASN A 2 -20.79 32.07 18.08
C ASN A 2 -19.46 32.04 17.31
N ILE A 3 -19.24 31.00 16.49
CA ILE A 3 -17.95 30.78 15.82
C ILE A 3 -18.04 30.86 14.29
N LEU A 4 -16.96 31.34 13.69
CA LEU A 4 -16.68 31.23 12.26
C LEU A 4 -15.49 30.28 12.07
N ILE A 5 -15.56 29.42 11.06
CA ILE A 5 -14.49 28.45 10.76
C ILE A 5 -13.79 28.86 9.47
N TRP A 6 -12.52 29.23 9.54
CA TRP A 6 -11.74 29.54 8.34
C TRP A 6 -11.15 28.27 7.75
N GLY A 7 -11.56 27.95 6.52
CA GLY A 7 -11.14 26.77 5.77
C GLY A 7 -12.30 25.83 5.46
N THR A 8 -12.45 25.47 4.19
CA THR A 8 -13.49 24.55 3.70
C THR A 8 -12.91 23.24 3.14
N GLY A 9 -11.75 22.85 3.68
CA GLY A 9 -10.98 21.66 3.28
C GLY A 9 -11.20 20.45 4.18
N ASN A 10 -10.29 19.48 4.08
CA ASN A 10 -10.39 18.21 4.80
C ASN A 10 -10.36 18.37 6.33
N LEU A 11 -9.53 19.28 6.85
CA LEU A 11 -9.37 19.44 8.29
C LEU A 11 -10.67 19.88 8.97
N SER A 12 -11.25 20.99 8.52
CA SER A 12 -12.54 21.45 9.04
C SER A 12 -13.68 20.47 8.75
N GLY A 13 -13.66 19.81 7.60
CA GLY A 13 -14.61 18.74 7.26
C GLY A 13 -14.55 17.54 8.22
N ASN A 14 -13.37 17.19 8.71
CA ASN A 14 -13.17 16.12 9.69
C ASN A 14 -13.64 16.54 11.08
N TYR A 15 -13.26 17.73 11.54
CA TYR A 15 -13.75 18.28 12.81
C TYR A 15 -15.27 18.37 12.87
N MET A 16 -15.92 18.75 11.76
CA MET A 16 -17.38 18.74 11.65
C MET A 16 -17.96 17.33 11.78
N ARG A 17 -17.35 16.33 11.12
CA ARG A 17 -17.82 14.94 11.14
C ARG A 17 -17.68 14.29 12.51
N GLN A 18 -16.64 14.67 13.25
CA GLN A 18 -16.37 14.18 14.60
C GLN A 18 -17.01 15.06 15.68
N GLU A 19 -17.84 16.04 15.29
CA GLU A 19 -18.57 16.93 16.20
C GLU A 19 -17.66 17.75 17.15
N TYR A 20 -16.45 18.09 16.72
CA TYR A 20 -15.48 18.85 17.53
C TYR A 20 -15.96 20.26 17.89
N PHE A 21 -16.98 20.75 17.18
CA PHE A 21 -17.61 22.04 17.40
C PHE A 21 -18.96 21.94 18.13
N PHE A 22 -19.36 20.77 18.65
CA PHE A 22 -20.69 20.53 19.23
C PHE A 22 -21.12 21.55 20.29
N ASN A 23 -20.18 22.05 21.10
CA ASN A 23 -20.44 23.04 22.15
C ASN A 23 -20.55 24.50 21.63
N HIS A 24 -20.50 24.70 20.32
CA HIS A 24 -20.46 26.02 19.68
C HIS A 24 -21.52 26.16 18.60
N LYS A 25 -22.02 27.39 18.44
CA LYS A 25 -22.93 27.76 17.36
C LYS A 25 -22.11 28.22 16.16
N ILE A 26 -22.14 27.43 15.09
CA ILE A 26 -21.42 27.75 13.84
C ILE A 26 -22.25 28.75 13.04
N ILE A 27 -21.67 29.93 12.78
CA ILE A 27 -22.29 30.99 11.98
C ILE A 27 -22.04 30.78 10.49
N GLY A 28 -20.87 30.21 10.16
CA GLY A 28 -20.49 29.95 8.79
C GLY A 28 -19.00 29.64 8.63
N PHE A 29 -18.62 29.45 7.38
CA PHE A 29 -17.25 29.20 6.99
C PHE A 29 -16.65 30.40 6.26
N ILE A 30 -15.33 30.54 6.34
CA ILE A 30 -14.55 31.52 5.60
C ILE A 30 -13.70 30.77 4.57
N ASP A 31 -13.72 31.23 3.33
CA ASP A 31 -12.87 30.73 2.24
C ASP A 31 -12.25 31.94 1.53
N SER A 32 -10.92 32.01 1.53
CA SER A 32 -10.16 33.13 0.96
C SER A 32 -10.48 33.36 -0.52
N TYR A 33 -10.79 32.30 -1.28
CA TYR A 33 -11.12 32.39 -2.70
C TYR A 33 -12.62 32.23 -2.98
N LYS A 34 -13.40 31.78 -1.97
CA LYS A 34 -14.83 31.44 -2.05
C LYS A 34 -15.16 30.57 -3.26
N LYS A 35 -14.68 29.31 -3.24
CA LYS A 35 -14.93 28.35 -4.33
C LYS A 35 -16.37 27.80 -4.36
N LYS A 36 -17.12 27.96 -3.27
CA LYS A 36 -18.48 27.44 -3.09
C LYS A 36 -19.28 28.36 -2.18
N ASP A 37 -20.61 28.37 -2.34
CA ASP A 37 -21.52 29.20 -1.53
C ASP A 37 -21.88 28.57 -0.19
N THR A 38 -21.83 27.24 -0.09
CA THR A 38 -22.11 26.50 1.13
C THR A 38 -21.07 25.40 1.37
N PHE A 39 -20.88 25.04 2.64
CA PHE A 39 -20.04 23.93 3.06
C PHE A 39 -20.66 23.24 4.27
N LYS A 40 -20.93 21.94 4.16
CA LYS A 40 -21.58 21.14 5.23
C LYS A 40 -22.89 21.75 5.74
N GLY A 41 -23.67 22.36 4.83
CA GLY A 41 -24.94 23.02 5.17
C GLY A 41 -24.82 24.45 5.68
N PHE A 42 -23.61 24.96 5.93
CA PHE A 42 -23.38 26.32 6.41
C PHE A 42 -22.95 27.25 5.27
N LYS A 43 -23.27 28.54 5.40
CA LYS A 43 -22.90 29.57 4.43
C LYS A 43 -21.39 29.81 4.43
N VAL A 44 -20.82 30.02 3.25
CA VAL A 44 -19.41 30.37 3.05
C VAL A 44 -19.29 31.85 2.70
N TYR A 45 -18.43 32.55 3.44
CA TYR A 45 -18.16 33.97 3.33
C TYR A 45 -16.76 34.23 2.78
N LYS A 46 -16.62 35.32 2.02
CA LYS A 46 -15.30 35.91 1.75
C LYS A 46 -14.82 36.71 2.96
N PRO A 47 -13.50 36.84 3.18
CA PRO A 47 -12.92 37.59 4.30
C PRO A 47 -13.47 39.03 4.45
N ASP A 48 -13.69 39.73 3.33
CA ASP A 48 -14.20 41.11 3.31
C ASP A 48 -15.63 41.27 3.86
N LYS A 49 -16.39 40.17 3.97
CA LYS A 49 -17.76 40.18 4.49
C LYS A 49 -17.85 39.89 5.99
N ILE A 50 -16.75 39.50 6.63
CA ILE A 50 -16.76 38.99 8.01
C ILE A 50 -17.02 40.08 9.04
N LYS A 51 -16.53 41.31 8.86
CA LYS A 51 -16.78 42.44 9.80
C LYS A 51 -18.25 42.72 10.09
N LYS A 52 -19.13 42.35 9.16
CA LYS A 52 -20.58 42.62 9.26
C LYS A 52 -21.32 41.52 10.03
N LEU A 53 -20.61 40.48 10.46
CA LEU A 53 -21.17 39.35 11.20
C LEU A 53 -20.88 39.52 12.69
N ASP A 54 -21.83 39.12 13.51
CA ASP A 54 -21.65 39.01 14.95
C ASP A 54 -20.99 37.66 15.27
N TYR A 55 -19.79 37.67 15.84
CA TYR A 55 -19.03 36.46 16.20
C TYR A 55 -18.13 36.67 17.42
N ASP A 56 -17.94 35.60 18.18
CA ASP A 56 -17.06 35.55 19.35
C ASP A 56 -15.64 35.13 18.96
N CYS A 57 -15.52 34.21 17.99
CA CYS A 57 -14.25 33.60 17.61
C CYS A 57 -14.22 33.19 16.13
N ILE A 58 -13.08 33.36 15.49
CA ILE A 58 -12.70 32.75 14.21
C ILE A 58 -11.68 31.66 14.52
N ILE A 59 -11.97 30.41 14.17
CA ILE A 59 -10.98 29.32 14.25
C ILE A 59 -10.47 28.96 12.86
N VAL A 60 -9.18 29.11 12.65
CA VAL A 60 -8.48 28.85 11.39
C VAL A 60 -8.08 27.39 11.32
N CYS A 61 -8.83 26.61 10.56
CA CYS A 61 -8.63 25.16 10.35
C CYS A 61 -7.85 24.89 9.07
N ILE A 62 -6.70 25.54 8.90
CA ILE A 62 -5.80 25.41 7.76
C ILE A 62 -4.37 25.24 8.29
N LEU A 63 -3.65 24.24 7.79
CA LEU A 63 -2.27 23.93 8.24
C LEU A 63 -1.19 24.67 7.44
N ASN A 64 -1.49 24.99 6.19
CA ASN A 64 -0.60 25.69 5.26
C ASN A 64 -1.16 27.10 4.99
N HIS A 65 -0.33 28.04 4.54
CA HIS A 65 -0.75 29.43 4.22
C HIS A 65 -1.23 30.28 5.42
N ASN A 66 -0.83 29.94 6.66
CA ASN A 66 -1.23 30.71 7.84
C ASN A 66 -0.72 32.16 7.81
N ASP A 67 0.47 32.40 7.26
CA ASP A 67 0.99 33.77 7.03
C ASP A 67 0.10 34.59 6.08
N GLU A 68 -0.40 33.99 4.99
CA GLU A 68 -1.31 34.64 4.04
C GLU A 68 -2.67 34.95 4.69
N ILE A 69 -3.18 34.03 5.50
CA ILE A 69 -4.43 34.23 6.25
C ILE A 69 -4.26 35.35 7.28
N LEU A 70 -3.14 35.38 8.00
CA LEU A 70 -2.85 36.45 8.96
C LEU A 70 -2.76 37.82 8.27
N ARG A 71 -2.07 37.92 7.13
CA ARG A 71 -2.03 39.16 6.32
C ARG A 71 -3.43 39.57 5.87
N THR A 72 -4.26 38.60 5.50
CA THR A 72 -5.66 38.84 5.12
C THR A 72 -6.47 39.39 6.30
N CYS A 73 -6.33 38.80 7.49
CA CYS A 73 -6.96 39.32 8.71
C CYS A 73 -6.56 40.78 8.99
N MET A 74 -5.28 41.13 8.76
CA MET A 74 -4.78 42.50 8.93
C MET A 74 -5.36 43.46 7.88
N ASN A 75 -5.31 43.09 6.59
CA ASN A 75 -5.83 43.91 5.50
C ASN A 75 -7.33 44.16 5.65
N GLU A 76 -8.05 43.12 6.06
CA GLU A 76 -9.47 43.19 6.36
C GLU A 76 -9.72 43.67 7.79
N ASN A 77 -8.77 44.28 8.51
CA ASN A 77 -8.91 44.85 9.86
C ASN A 77 -9.81 44.01 10.81
N LEU A 78 -9.57 42.70 10.86
CA LEU A 78 -10.25 41.77 11.76
C LEU A 78 -9.61 41.87 13.16
N ASP A 79 -10.42 41.61 14.18
CA ASP A 79 -9.94 41.57 15.56
C ASP A 79 -9.10 40.32 15.78
N LEU A 80 -7.76 40.50 15.80
CA LEU A 80 -6.81 39.39 15.94
C LEU A 80 -6.93 38.67 17.28
N GLU A 81 -7.46 39.32 18.32
CA GLU A 81 -7.74 38.65 19.60
C GLU A 81 -8.91 37.66 19.49
N LYS A 82 -9.67 37.67 18.40
CA LYS A 82 -10.71 36.66 18.11
C LYS A 82 -10.26 35.57 17.15
N VAL A 83 -9.03 35.62 16.63
CA VAL A 83 -8.56 34.70 15.59
C VAL A 83 -7.65 33.62 16.18
N LEU A 84 -8.16 32.41 16.33
CA LEU A 84 -7.44 31.24 16.81
C LEU A 84 -6.91 30.40 15.63
N PHE A 85 -5.60 30.20 15.57
CA PHE A 85 -4.98 29.26 14.64
C PHE A 85 -4.84 27.88 15.28
N VAL A 86 -5.18 26.84 14.52
CA VAL A 86 -4.90 25.44 14.94
C VAL A 86 -3.41 25.10 14.86
N LYS A 87 -2.61 25.92 14.18
CA LYS A 87 -1.16 25.80 14.10
C LYS A 87 -0.48 26.62 15.21
N ASN A 88 0.67 26.17 15.70
CA ASN A 88 1.39 26.85 16.78
C ASN A 88 1.92 28.23 16.32
N ARG A 89 1.97 29.19 17.25
CA ARG A 89 2.47 30.56 17.01
C ARG A 89 3.94 30.63 16.61
N ASN A 90 4.73 29.63 17.00
CA ASN A 90 6.16 29.57 16.67
C ASN A 90 6.43 29.15 15.22
N GLU A 91 5.38 28.89 14.43
CA GLU A 91 5.50 28.37 13.06
C GLU A 91 5.06 29.37 11.98
N PHE A 92 4.87 30.65 12.35
CA PHE A 92 4.73 31.75 11.38
C PHE A 92 6.12 32.20 10.91
N GLN A 93 6.40 32.08 9.62
CA GLN A 93 7.76 32.32 9.10
C GLN A 93 7.97 33.78 8.69
N ASP A 94 6.91 34.48 8.28
CA ASP A 94 7.00 35.81 7.64
C ASP A 94 6.31 36.92 8.45
N ALA A 95 5.67 36.60 9.58
CA ALA A 95 4.85 37.55 10.33
C ALA A 95 5.65 38.32 11.39
N ASN A 96 5.36 39.63 11.52
CA ASN A 96 5.96 40.48 12.55
C ASN A 96 5.58 39.99 13.96
N VAL A 97 6.57 39.85 14.84
CA VAL A 97 6.42 39.39 16.24
C VAL A 97 5.33 40.16 17.01
N ASP A 98 5.22 41.47 16.80
CA ASP A 98 4.22 42.28 17.51
C ASP A 98 2.79 42.01 17.03
N VAL A 99 2.62 41.50 15.80
CA VAL A 99 1.33 41.03 15.29
C VAL A 99 1.01 39.66 15.87
N ILE A 100 1.98 38.74 15.91
CA ILE A 100 1.81 37.39 16.47
C ILE A 100 1.41 37.46 17.95
N ARG A 101 1.95 38.42 18.70
CA ARG A 101 1.61 38.66 20.12
C ARG A 101 0.13 39.01 20.35
N LYS A 102 -0.55 39.59 19.35
CA LYS A 102 -1.99 39.94 19.41
C LYS A 102 -2.92 38.76 19.18
N LEU A 103 -2.42 37.65 18.64
CA LEU A 103 -3.24 36.45 18.52
C LEU A 103 -3.60 35.94 19.94
N PRO A 104 -4.51 34.97 20.09
CA PRO A 104 -4.79 34.31 21.37
C PRO A 104 -3.87 33.11 21.61
N ASP A 105 -3.51 32.84 22.86
CA ASP A 105 -2.52 31.80 23.19
C ASP A 105 -3.11 30.41 22.98
N THR A 106 -2.26 29.42 22.76
CA THR A 106 -2.57 27.99 22.74
C THR A 106 -3.41 27.53 23.94
N LYS A 107 -3.25 28.15 25.13
CA LYS A 107 -4.13 27.92 26.30
C LYS A 107 -5.61 28.22 26.04
N ARG A 108 -5.91 29.21 25.21
CA ARG A 108 -7.30 29.53 24.84
C ARG A 108 -7.86 28.44 23.94
N LEU A 109 -7.07 27.92 23.00
CA LEU A 109 -7.46 26.77 22.17
C LEU A 109 -7.74 25.53 23.03
N GLN A 110 -6.89 25.25 24.01
CA GLN A 110 -7.10 24.15 24.98
C GLN A 110 -8.42 24.30 25.76
N THR A 111 -8.76 25.52 26.16
CA THR A 111 -9.95 25.78 26.99
C THR A 111 -11.23 25.81 26.16
N GLU A 112 -11.22 26.51 25.02
CA GLU A 112 -12.41 26.74 24.20
C GLU A 112 -12.66 25.61 23.19
N PHE A 113 -11.62 24.89 22.78
CA PHE A 113 -11.68 23.81 21.79
C PHE A 113 -10.81 22.59 22.23
N PRO A 114 -11.09 21.98 23.39
CA PRO A 114 -10.24 20.93 23.98
C PRO A 114 -10.04 19.71 23.07
N LEU A 115 -11.04 19.32 22.29
CA LEU A 115 -10.94 18.21 21.33
C LEU A 115 -9.98 18.54 20.17
N ILE A 116 -10.05 19.78 19.65
CA ILE A 116 -9.13 20.25 18.60
C ILE A 116 -7.71 20.34 19.15
N PHE A 117 -7.56 20.85 20.37
CA PHE A 117 -6.25 20.95 21.01
C PHE A 117 -5.60 19.56 21.19
N LYS A 118 -6.34 18.59 21.71
CA LYS A 118 -5.86 17.21 21.87
C LYS A 118 -5.45 16.59 20.53
N ASP A 119 -6.26 16.76 19.49
CA ASP A 119 -5.95 16.24 18.15
C ASP A 119 -4.74 16.95 17.50
N ILE A 120 -4.44 18.20 17.86
CA ILE A 120 -3.18 18.87 17.47
C ILE A 120 -2.00 18.27 18.22
N GLU A 121 -2.11 18.02 19.53
CA GLU A 121 -1.04 17.39 20.32
C GLU A 121 -0.71 15.99 19.81
N GLU A 122 -1.72 15.17 19.55
CA GLU A 122 -1.57 13.82 18.98
C GLU A 122 -0.88 13.88 17.60
N ARG A 123 -1.25 14.85 16.76
CA ARG A 123 -0.61 15.04 15.45
C ARG A 123 0.83 15.51 15.54
N LYS A 124 1.19 16.40 16.47
CA LYS A 124 2.59 16.80 16.67
C LYS A 124 3.46 15.63 17.05
N PHE A 125 3.01 14.78 17.96
CA PHE A 125 3.76 13.56 18.33
C PHE A 125 3.95 12.63 17.12
N GLN A 126 2.91 12.44 16.32
CA GLN A 126 3.00 11.64 15.08
C GLN A 126 3.94 12.28 14.04
N GLU A 127 3.86 13.59 13.85
CA GLU A 127 4.71 14.34 12.92
C GLU A 127 6.18 14.31 13.35
N GLU A 128 6.48 14.48 14.64
CA GLU A 128 7.84 14.35 15.18
C GLU A 128 8.39 12.93 14.96
N TYR A 129 7.58 11.90 15.25
CA TYR A 129 7.96 10.51 15.02
C TYR A 129 8.24 10.20 13.53
N VAL A 130 7.44 10.77 12.62
CA VAL A 130 7.62 10.59 11.17
C VAL A 130 8.82 11.42 10.67
N ASN A 131 8.98 12.67 11.13
CA ASN A 131 10.02 13.60 10.67
C ASN A 131 11.44 13.12 10.99
N ASP A 132 11.65 12.53 12.17
CA ASP A 132 12.93 11.95 12.58
C ASP A 132 13.35 10.77 11.66
N ARG A 133 12.38 10.17 10.95
CA ARG A 133 12.58 9.07 10.00
C ARG A 133 12.43 9.46 8.55
N THR A 134 12.30 10.76 8.25
CA THR A 134 12.21 11.20 6.85
C THR A 134 13.54 10.98 6.14
N ILE A 135 13.46 10.41 4.93
CA ILE A 135 14.61 10.21 4.06
C ILE A 135 15.28 11.53 3.66
N LEU A 136 14.57 12.67 3.76
CA LEU A 136 15.12 13.99 3.50
C LEU A 136 16.12 14.48 4.56
N ASN A 137 16.09 13.91 5.76
CA ASN A 137 16.92 14.31 6.90
C ASN A 137 17.92 13.23 7.32
N SER A 138 18.01 12.13 6.58
CA SER A 138 18.87 10.99 6.91
C SER A 138 19.81 10.63 5.76
N ASP A 139 21.02 10.21 6.10
CA ASP A 139 21.92 9.61 5.13
C ASP A 139 21.31 8.30 4.60
N LEU A 140 21.61 7.99 3.34
CA LEU A 140 21.20 6.73 2.71
C LEU A 140 21.78 5.55 3.51
N LYS A 141 20.94 4.90 4.31
CA LYS A 141 21.32 3.85 5.23
C LYS A 141 20.70 2.53 4.82
N ASP A 142 21.51 1.48 4.86
CA ASP A 142 21.03 0.11 4.75
C ASP A 142 20.24 -0.28 6.01
N THR A 143 18.98 -0.64 5.83
CA THR A 143 18.08 -1.02 6.93
C THR A 143 17.63 -2.46 6.85
N SER A 144 18.15 -3.24 5.89
CA SER A 144 17.89 -4.68 5.77
C SER A 144 19.00 -5.52 6.41
N PHE A 145 20.24 -5.06 6.44
CA PHE A 145 21.35 -5.84 7.01
C PHE A 145 21.14 -6.17 8.50
N ILE A 146 21.34 -7.43 8.89
CA ILE A 146 21.34 -7.87 10.30
C ILE A 146 22.76 -8.18 10.78
N TYR A 147 23.42 -9.19 10.19
CA TYR A 147 24.80 -9.57 10.52
C TYR A 147 25.45 -10.40 9.41
N GLU A 148 26.79 -10.46 9.43
CA GLU A 148 27.57 -11.38 8.60
C GLU A 148 27.61 -12.75 9.27
N LEU A 149 27.13 -13.80 8.58
CA LEU A 149 27.13 -15.15 9.11
C LEU A 149 28.50 -15.82 8.92
N ASP A 150 29.08 -15.63 7.75
CA ASP A 150 30.42 -16.07 7.37
C ASP A 150 30.96 -15.18 6.22
N ASN A 151 32.14 -15.50 5.69
CA ASN A 151 32.78 -14.70 4.63
C ASN A 151 31.94 -14.58 3.33
N ASN A 152 31.00 -15.49 3.10
CA ASN A 152 30.21 -15.60 1.87
C ASN A 152 28.72 -15.31 2.08
N HIS A 153 28.22 -15.29 3.31
CA HIS A 153 26.79 -15.16 3.60
C HIS A 153 26.48 -14.05 4.61
N VAL A 154 25.33 -13.42 4.39
CA VAL A 154 24.76 -12.41 5.28
C VAL A 154 23.34 -12.82 5.66
N VAL A 155 22.88 -12.37 6.82
CA VAL A 155 21.48 -12.45 7.23
C VAL A 155 20.86 -11.06 7.15
N VAL A 156 19.74 -10.97 6.44
CA VAL A 156 19.08 -9.72 6.07
C VAL A 156 17.57 -9.81 6.29
N TRP A 157 16.91 -8.68 6.54
CA TRP A 157 15.47 -8.55 6.51
C TRP A 157 14.98 -8.40 5.07
N VAL A 158 14.26 -9.41 4.57
CA VAL A 158 13.66 -9.41 3.23
C VAL A 158 12.15 -9.21 3.34
N PRO A 159 11.56 -8.25 2.60
CA PRO A 159 10.11 -8.14 2.50
C PRO A 159 9.50 -9.44 1.94
N ILE A 160 8.40 -9.88 2.54
CA ILE A 160 7.69 -11.11 2.18
C ILE A 160 7.27 -11.12 0.70
N GLU A 161 7.02 -9.95 0.12
CA GLU A 161 6.66 -9.74 -1.28
C GLU A 161 7.80 -10.06 -2.27
N LEU A 162 9.04 -10.20 -1.77
CA LEU A 162 10.20 -10.66 -2.55
C LEU A 162 10.51 -12.14 -2.35
N LEU A 163 9.75 -12.88 -1.54
CA LEU A 163 10.02 -14.28 -1.26
C LEU A 163 9.10 -15.19 -2.07
N PHE A 164 9.72 -16.02 -2.91
CA PHE A 164 9.05 -16.92 -3.84
C PHE A 164 9.47 -18.36 -3.56
N SER A 165 8.64 -19.32 -3.94
CA SER A 165 9.00 -20.75 -3.93
C SER A 165 10.21 -21.04 -4.80
N GLU A 166 10.90 -22.13 -4.49
CA GLU A 166 12.11 -22.61 -5.15
C GLU A 166 11.95 -22.82 -6.66
N LYS A 167 13.05 -22.75 -7.41
CA LYS A 167 13.13 -23.32 -8.76
C LYS A 167 13.55 -24.76 -8.69
N LYS A 168 13.18 -25.55 -9.69
CA LYS A 168 13.61 -26.95 -9.80
C LYS A 168 15.12 -27.11 -9.84
N GLU A 169 15.83 -26.20 -10.50
CA GLU A 169 17.28 -26.22 -10.62
C GLU A 169 18.01 -25.98 -9.29
N ASP A 170 17.34 -25.33 -8.33
CA ASP A 170 17.89 -25.06 -7.01
C ASP A 170 17.70 -26.25 -6.04
N ILE A 171 16.91 -27.25 -6.44
CA ILE A 171 16.77 -28.51 -5.70
C ILE A 171 18.00 -29.36 -6.02
N THR A 172 18.94 -29.42 -5.09
CA THR A 172 20.24 -30.09 -5.28
C THR A 172 20.35 -31.44 -4.56
N ASN A 173 19.32 -31.84 -3.80
CA ASN A 173 19.38 -32.98 -2.89
C ASN A 173 19.17 -34.36 -3.57
N PHE A 174 19.00 -34.42 -4.89
CA PHE A 174 18.69 -35.68 -5.59
C PHE A 174 19.47 -35.80 -6.90
N SER A 175 20.07 -36.98 -7.12
CA SER A 175 20.87 -37.29 -8.30
C SER A 175 20.04 -37.65 -9.54
N GLU A 176 18.78 -38.08 -9.38
CA GLU A 176 17.89 -38.46 -10.48
C GLU A 176 16.45 -37.98 -10.21
N TYR A 177 15.85 -37.34 -11.22
CA TYR A 177 14.46 -36.84 -11.17
C TYR A 177 13.59 -37.60 -12.18
N THR A 178 12.49 -38.19 -11.71
CA THR A 178 11.46 -38.76 -12.60
C THR A 178 10.77 -37.65 -13.39
N GLU A 179 10.29 -37.96 -14.60
CA GLU A 179 9.60 -36.97 -15.43
C GLU A 179 8.29 -36.48 -14.78
N GLY A 180 7.58 -37.38 -14.08
CA GLY A 180 6.39 -37.03 -13.31
C GLY A 180 6.67 -36.04 -12.17
N TRP A 181 7.80 -36.18 -11.47
CA TRP A 181 8.20 -35.22 -10.44
C TRP A 181 8.54 -33.86 -11.05
N LYS A 182 9.26 -33.84 -12.18
CA LYS A 182 9.59 -32.60 -12.89
C LYS A 182 8.33 -31.85 -13.33
N GLN A 183 7.35 -32.56 -13.89
CA GLN A 183 6.09 -31.97 -14.35
C GLN A 183 5.22 -31.43 -13.21
N GLN A 184 5.23 -32.11 -12.06
CA GLN A 184 4.53 -31.62 -10.86
C GLN A 184 5.23 -30.39 -10.28
N ASN A 185 6.54 -30.46 -10.04
CA ASN A 185 7.25 -29.43 -9.31
C ASN A 185 7.32 -28.11 -10.09
N SER A 186 7.39 -28.17 -11.42
CA SER A 186 7.40 -26.98 -12.28
C SER A 186 6.13 -26.13 -12.19
N GLN A 187 5.03 -26.69 -11.71
CA GLN A 187 3.79 -25.95 -11.46
C GLN A 187 3.86 -25.10 -10.19
N PHE A 188 4.85 -25.37 -9.34
CA PHE A 188 5.03 -24.73 -8.03
C PHE A 188 6.25 -23.81 -7.98
N GLU A 189 6.96 -23.63 -9.08
CA GLU A 189 8.15 -22.77 -9.15
C GLU A 189 7.78 -21.30 -9.31
N ASN A 190 8.53 -20.43 -8.64
CA ASN A 190 8.41 -18.97 -8.74
C ASN A 190 7.00 -18.46 -8.40
N ILE A 191 6.39 -19.01 -7.35
CA ILE A 191 5.12 -18.54 -6.79
C ILE A 191 5.43 -17.68 -5.56
N PRO A 192 4.83 -16.47 -5.41
CA PRO A 192 4.95 -15.71 -4.17
C PRO A 192 4.58 -16.57 -2.96
N ILE A 193 5.42 -16.61 -1.94
CA ILE A 193 5.21 -17.50 -0.78
C ILE A 193 3.89 -17.17 -0.05
N ILE A 194 3.46 -15.92 -0.13
CA ILE A 194 2.18 -15.39 0.39
C ILE A 194 0.98 -16.13 -0.21
N SER A 195 1.05 -16.46 -1.50
CA SER A 195 -0.05 -17.06 -2.25
C SER A 195 0.16 -18.55 -2.51
N PHE A 196 1.25 -19.13 -2.00
CA PHE A 196 1.55 -20.55 -2.13
C PHE A 196 0.52 -21.40 -1.37
N GLU A 197 -0.39 -21.98 -2.14
CA GLU A 197 -1.65 -22.52 -1.65
C GLU A 197 -1.45 -23.64 -0.60
N PRO A 198 -0.56 -24.63 -0.79
CA PRO A 198 -0.36 -25.69 0.21
C PRO A 198 0.01 -25.15 1.60
N TYR A 199 0.95 -24.19 1.69
CA TYR A 199 1.33 -23.64 2.99
C TYR A 199 0.23 -22.72 3.54
N ARG A 200 -0.41 -21.92 2.69
CA ARG A 200 -1.57 -21.11 3.09
C ARG A 200 -2.69 -21.97 3.70
N ASN A 201 -3.05 -23.07 3.04
CA ASN A 201 -4.06 -24.01 3.51
C ASN A 201 -3.69 -24.59 4.89
N LEU A 202 -2.42 -24.95 5.10
CA LEU A 202 -1.93 -25.45 6.39
C LEU A 202 -1.99 -24.39 7.51
N TYR A 203 -1.48 -23.18 7.29
CA TYR A 203 -1.40 -22.17 8.35
C TYR A 203 -2.74 -21.50 8.66
N LEU A 204 -3.63 -21.39 7.67
CA LEU A 204 -5.02 -20.99 7.95
C LEU A 204 -5.74 -22.02 8.82
N PHE A 205 -5.48 -23.32 8.63
CA PHE A 205 -5.98 -24.35 9.52
C PHE A 205 -5.43 -24.18 10.95
N PHE A 206 -4.11 -24.08 11.11
CA PHE A 206 -3.50 -23.98 12.44
C PHE A 206 -3.85 -22.70 13.20
N MET A 207 -3.88 -21.55 12.53
CA MET A 207 -4.07 -20.26 13.21
C MET A 207 -5.53 -19.84 13.33
N GLN A 208 -6.38 -20.25 12.37
CA GLN A 208 -7.76 -19.75 12.28
C GLN A 208 -8.80 -20.87 12.32
N GLY A 209 -8.40 -22.15 12.22
CA GLY A 209 -9.32 -23.28 12.27
C GLY A 209 -10.29 -23.33 11.08
N ILE A 210 -9.94 -22.74 9.93
CA ILE A 210 -10.86 -22.57 8.79
C ILE A 210 -11.37 -23.93 8.27
N GLU A 211 -10.47 -24.76 7.74
CA GLU A 211 -10.80 -26.07 7.14
C GLU A 211 -9.63 -27.03 7.30
N TYR A 212 -9.90 -28.34 7.26
CA TYR A 212 -8.84 -29.35 7.27
C TYR A 212 -7.89 -29.16 6.06
N PRO A 213 -6.56 -29.26 6.24
CA PRO A 213 -5.58 -28.85 5.24
C PRO A 213 -5.34 -29.93 4.17
N PHE A 214 -6.39 -30.30 3.44
CA PHE A 214 -6.35 -31.34 2.40
C PHE A 214 -5.38 -31.01 1.27
N ILE A 215 -5.25 -29.74 0.90
CA ILE A 215 -4.41 -29.36 -0.25
C ILE A 215 -2.93 -29.43 0.13
N TYR A 216 -2.58 -29.08 1.37
CA TYR A 216 -1.25 -29.34 1.91
C TYR A 216 -0.93 -30.85 1.89
N CYS A 217 -1.84 -31.67 2.41
CA CYS A 217 -1.65 -33.12 2.47
C CYS A 217 -1.47 -33.71 1.07
N GLU A 218 -2.39 -33.42 0.14
CA GLU A 218 -2.33 -33.90 -1.24
C GLU A 218 -1.01 -33.50 -1.93
N TRP A 219 -0.62 -32.23 -1.80
CA TRP A 219 0.64 -31.73 -2.34
C TRP A 219 1.84 -32.49 -1.78
N PHE A 220 1.91 -32.65 -0.45
CA PHE A 220 3.00 -33.37 0.21
C PHE A 220 3.08 -34.83 -0.24
N GLN A 221 1.94 -35.54 -0.28
CA GLN A 221 1.89 -36.94 -0.73
C GLN A 221 2.39 -37.06 -2.18
N LYS A 222 1.94 -36.16 -3.06
CA LYS A 222 2.34 -36.15 -4.47
C LYS A 222 3.85 -35.98 -4.65
N LEU A 223 4.55 -35.21 -3.80
CA LEU A 223 6.02 -35.07 -3.87
C LEU A 223 6.77 -36.41 -3.75
N TYR A 224 6.23 -37.37 -2.99
CA TYR A 224 6.80 -38.71 -2.85
C TYR A 224 6.30 -39.64 -3.96
N ILE A 225 4.99 -39.62 -4.24
CA ILE A 225 4.38 -40.50 -5.25
C ILE A 225 4.99 -40.27 -6.62
N SER A 226 5.22 -39.01 -7.00
CA SER A 226 5.83 -38.68 -8.30
C SER A 226 7.25 -39.22 -8.44
N ARG A 227 7.92 -39.58 -7.33
CA ARG A 227 9.24 -40.24 -7.29
C ARG A 227 9.16 -41.76 -7.19
N GLY A 228 7.97 -42.35 -7.28
CA GLY A 228 7.76 -43.78 -7.07
C GLY A 228 7.90 -44.20 -5.59
N MET A 229 7.79 -43.24 -4.66
CA MET A 229 7.91 -43.47 -3.22
C MET A 229 6.55 -43.31 -2.53
N LYS A 230 6.43 -43.85 -1.30
CA LYS A 230 5.36 -43.49 -0.37
C LYS A 230 5.90 -42.49 0.64
N SER A 231 5.08 -41.54 1.09
CA SER A 231 5.48 -40.55 2.11
C SER A 231 5.76 -41.18 3.47
N GLY A 232 5.13 -42.33 3.77
CA GLY A 232 5.19 -42.98 5.07
C GLY A 232 4.26 -42.39 6.13
N TYR A 233 3.43 -41.39 5.77
CA TYR A 233 2.50 -40.72 6.68
C TYR A 233 1.06 -40.84 6.18
N THR A 234 0.11 -41.08 7.10
CA THR A 234 -1.29 -40.68 6.86
C THR A 234 -1.38 -39.16 6.96
N ASP A 235 -2.46 -38.59 6.45
CA ASP A 235 -2.68 -37.15 6.51
C ASP A 235 -2.72 -36.67 7.97
N GLU A 236 -3.35 -37.41 8.88
CA GLU A 236 -3.42 -37.06 10.30
C GLU A 236 -2.03 -37.04 10.95
N LEU A 237 -1.18 -38.04 10.66
CA LEU A 237 0.18 -38.09 11.19
C LEU A 237 1.06 -36.97 10.63
N LEU A 238 0.86 -36.61 9.35
CA LEU A 238 1.54 -35.48 8.73
C LEU A 238 1.14 -34.17 9.42
N ILE A 239 -0.17 -33.96 9.64
CA ILE A 239 -0.68 -32.76 10.30
C ILE A 239 -0.24 -32.68 11.75
N GLU A 240 -0.27 -33.78 12.51
CA GLU A 240 0.25 -33.82 13.88
C GLU A 240 1.73 -33.41 13.93
N LYS A 241 2.55 -33.93 13.02
CA LYS A 241 3.96 -33.55 12.91
C LYS A 241 4.12 -32.04 12.65
N ARG A 242 3.38 -31.49 11.69
CA ARG A 242 3.44 -30.06 11.35
C ARG A 242 2.90 -29.16 12.46
N PHE A 243 1.93 -29.64 13.24
CA PHE A 243 1.41 -28.91 14.38
C PHE A 243 2.47 -28.75 15.48
N ARG A 244 3.26 -29.79 15.77
CA ARG A 244 4.38 -29.68 16.72
C ARG A 244 5.43 -28.65 16.28
N GLU A 245 5.75 -28.61 14.97
CA GLU A 245 6.64 -27.59 14.42
C GLU A 245 6.04 -26.18 14.58
N PHE A 246 4.74 -26.03 14.33
CA PHE A 246 4.00 -24.78 14.56
C PHE A 246 4.02 -24.35 16.03
N GLU A 247 3.79 -25.25 16.99
CA GLU A 247 3.81 -24.93 18.43
C GLU A 247 5.19 -24.41 18.88
N ILE A 248 6.26 -25.03 18.39
CA ILE A 248 7.63 -24.56 18.65
C ILE A 248 7.81 -23.16 18.10
N MET A 249 7.49 -22.92 16.83
CA MET A 249 7.63 -21.58 16.23
C MET A 249 6.77 -20.53 16.93
N GLN A 250 5.56 -20.89 17.39
CA GLN A 250 4.68 -20.01 18.15
C GLN A 250 5.26 -19.68 19.53
N HIS A 251 5.85 -20.65 20.22
CA HIS A 251 6.55 -20.42 21.48
C HIS A 251 7.74 -19.48 21.28
N GLU A 252 8.59 -19.76 20.30
CA GLU A 252 9.78 -18.96 20.00
C GLU A 252 9.41 -17.53 19.62
N LEU A 253 8.39 -17.31 18.80
CA LEU A 253 7.93 -15.97 18.43
C LEU A 253 7.44 -15.17 19.64
N ASN A 254 6.80 -15.82 20.62
CA ASN A 254 6.39 -15.18 21.87
C ASN A 254 7.58 -14.78 22.75
N CYS A 255 8.76 -15.39 22.56
CA CYS A 255 10.00 -15.01 23.22
C CYS A 255 10.79 -13.94 22.46
N GLY A 256 10.47 -13.69 21.18
CA GLY A 256 11.09 -12.67 20.34
C GLY A 256 11.52 -13.20 18.97
N MET A 257 12.27 -12.40 18.22
CA MET A 257 12.71 -12.76 16.86
C MET A 257 14.05 -13.52 16.82
N ASP A 258 14.75 -13.65 17.95
CA ASP A 258 16.11 -14.20 18.01
C ASP A 258 16.21 -15.60 17.41
N PHE A 259 15.24 -16.49 17.69
CA PHE A 259 15.21 -17.83 17.11
C PHE A 259 15.22 -17.80 15.58
N PHE A 260 14.38 -16.95 14.96
CA PHE A 260 14.26 -16.84 13.51
C PHE A 260 15.46 -16.12 12.88
N ILE A 261 16.07 -15.17 13.60
CA ILE A 261 17.30 -14.48 13.18
C ILE A 261 18.52 -15.43 13.21
N ASN A 262 18.58 -16.32 14.21
CA ASN A 262 19.64 -17.31 14.36
C ASN A 262 19.44 -18.56 13.48
N HIS A 263 18.20 -18.82 13.07
CA HIS A 263 17.84 -19.91 12.17
C HIS A 263 17.04 -19.37 10.98
N PRO A 264 17.64 -18.48 10.17
CA PRO A 264 16.94 -17.79 9.09
C PRO A 264 16.51 -18.77 7.99
N ALA A 265 15.49 -18.37 7.22
CA ALA A 265 15.22 -19.01 5.94
C ALA A 265 16.42 -18.81 5.00
N LYS A 266 16.59 -19.67 4.01
CA LYS A 266 17.67 -19.52 3.02
C LYS A 266 17.06 -19.22 1.67
N ALA A 267 17.67 -18.28 0.95
CA ALA A 267 17.20 -17.92 -0.37
C ALA A 267 18.34 -17.60 -1.33
N LYS A 268 18.02 -17.60 -2.62
CA LYS A 268 18.93 -17.26 -3.72
C LYS A 268 18.32 -16.17 -4.57
N TRP A 269 19.14 -15.22 -5.01
CA TRP A 269 18.68 -14.14 -5.88
C TRP A 269 18.20 -14.67 -7.23
N ASN A 270 17.08 -14.12 -7.67
CA ASN A 270 16.53 -14.31 -9.00
C ASN A 270 16.78 -13.04 -9.80
N SER A 271 17.31 -13.18 -11.02
CA SER A 271 17.57 -12.07 -11.92
C SER A 271 16.32 -11.25 -12.28
N LYS A 272 15.12 -11.76 -11.99
CA LYS A 272 13.84 -11.04 -12.10
C LYS A 272 13.51 -10.19 -10.86
N GLY A 273 14.46 -9.90 -9.97
CA GLY A 273 14.27 -8.93 -8.89
C GLY A 273 13.53 -9.44 -7.66
N TYR A 274 13.74 -10.71 -7.29
CA TYR A 274 13.19 -11.34 -6.07
C TYR A 274 14.10 -12.49 -5.61
N PHE A 275 13.71 -13.19 -4.54
CA PHE A 275 14.45 -14.33 -4.00
C PHE A 275 13.64 -15.62 -4.05
N ASN A 276 14.24 -16.69 -4.56
CA ASN A 276 13.70 -18.04 -4.43
C ASN A 276 14.16 -18.63 -3.10
N LEU A 277 13.21 -18.99 -2.23
CA LEU A 277 13.49 -19.73 -1.01
C LEU A 277 14.02 -21.12 -1.38
N ILE A 278 15.09 -21.54 -0.73
CA ILE A 278 15.67 -22.89 -0.88
C ILE A 278 15.52 -23.72 0.41
N ASP A 279 15.29 -23.05 1.54
CA ASP A 279 14.97 -23.66 2.83
C ASP A 279 14.17 -22.68 3.70
N GLY A 280 13.45 -23.21 4.69
CA GLY A 280 12.71 -22.40 5.66
C GLY A 280 11.33 -21.95 5.22
N HIS A 281 10.75 -22.56 4.18
CA HIS A 281 9.39 -22.26 3.69
C HIS A 281 8.34 -22.19 4.81
N HIS A 282 8.28 -23.21 5.67
CA HIS A 282 7.37 -23.24 6.82
C HIS A 282 7.61 -22.08 7.79
N ARG A 283 8.87 -21.73 8.11
CA ARG A 283 9.19 -20.58 8.97
C ARG A 283 8.75 -19.26 8.35
N THR A 284 9.04 -19.06 7.08
CA THR A 284 8.65 -17.87 6.33
C THR A 284 7.13 -17.70 6.31
N THR A 285 6.40 -18.77 5.97
CA THR A 285 4.93 -18.71 5.92
C THR A 285 4.31 -18.55 7.30
N PHE A 286 4.86 -19.21 8.33
CA PHE A 286 4.45 -19.00 9.72
C PHE A 286 4.57 -17.53 10.12
N LEU A 287 5.74 -16.93 9.93
CA LEU A 287 5.99 -15.52 10.29
C LEU A 287 5.01 -14.58 9.58
N TYR A 288 4.77 -14.79 8.29
CA TYR A 288 3.78 -14.01 7.54
C TYR A 288 2.38 -14.09 8.16
N TYR A 289 1.87 -15.29 8.44
CA TYR A 289 0.54 -15.44 9.04
C TYR A 289 0.49 -14.99 10.51
N SER A 290 1.62 -14.94 11.21
CA SER A 290 1.77 -14.28 12.51
C SER A 290 1.85 -12.75 12.44
N GLY A 291 1.76 -12.16 11.24
CA GLY A 291 1.73 -10.72 11.01
C GLY A 291 3.08 -10.07 10.76
N ILE A 292 4.13 -10.85 10.54
CA ILE A 292 5.49 -10.37 10.27
C ILE A 292 5.74 -10.36 8.75
N THR A 293 5.99 -9.18 8.19
CA THR A 293 6.16 -8.99 6.74
C THR A 293 7.61 -8.80 6.30
N LYS A 294 8.54 -8.66 7.24
CA LYS A 294 9.99 -8.64 6.99
C LYS A 294 10.59 -9.88 7.61
N ILE A 295 11.14 -10.75 6.79
CA ILE A 295 11.57 -12.10 7.17
C ILE A 295 13.10 -12.12 7.26
N PRO A 296 13.70 -12.71 8.31
CA PRO A 296 15.14 -12.89 8.35
C PRO A 296 15.53 -14.00 7.38
N VAL A 297 16.41 -13.67 6.43
CA VAL A 297 16.83 -14.58 5.37
C VAL A 297 18.35 -14.55 5.23
N GLN A 298 18.95 -15.73 5.16
CA GLN A 298 20.34 -15.93 4.78
C GLN A 298 20.43 -15.96 3.25
N ILE A 299 21.29 -15.11 2.70
CA ILE A 299 21.61 -15.04 1.27
C ILE A 299 23.13 -14.92 1.08
N THR A 300 23.61 -15.14 -0.14
CA THR A 300 25.03 -14.90 -0.44
C THR A 300 25.35 -13.41 -0.46
N ARG A 301 26.61 -13.05 -0.23
CA ARG A 301 27.07 -11.66 -0.28
C ARG A 301 26.85 -11.04 -1.67
N GLY A 302 27.09 -11.81 -2.74
CA GLY A 302 26.86 -11.35 -4.12
C GLY A 302 25.38 -11.15 -4.46
N ASP A 303 24.50 -12.01 -3.94
CA ASP A 303 23.05 -11.82 -4.05
C ASP A 303 22.60 -10.56 -3.32
N TYR A 304 23.18 -10.31 -2.14
CA TYR A 304 22.89 -9.10 -1.37
C TYR A 304 23.33 -7.83 -2.07
N GLU A 305 24.54 -7.82 -2.63
CA GLU A 305 25.08 -6.70 -3.41
C GLU A 305 24.21 -6.43 -4.66
N SER A 306 23.73 -7.49 -5.32
CA SER A 306 22.81 -7.40 -6.46
C SER A 306 21.47 -6.77 -6.07
N TRP A 307 20.90 -7.15 -4.92
CA TRP A 307 19.66 -6.56 -4.43
C TRP A 307 19.84 -5.12 -3.95
N CYS A 308 20.95 -4.82 -3.27
CA CYS A 308 21.30 -3.47 -2.82
C CYS A 308 21.35 -2.49 -3.99
N ASN A 309 22.01 -2.89 -5.08
CA ASN A 309 22.17 -2.08 -6.30
C ASN A 309 22.53 -0.62 -5.97
N VAL A 310 23.61 -0.45 -5.19
CA VAL A 310 23.91 0.76 -4.41
C VAL A 310 24.01 2.02 -5.29
N ASP A 311 24.55 1.90 -6.50
CA ASP A 311 24.71 3.05 -7.39
C ASP A 311 23.37 3.57 -7.91
N VAL A 312 22.44 2.66 -8.26
CA VAL A 312 21.07 3.03 -8.63
C VAL A 312 20.30 3.52 -7.39
N ALA A 313 20.54 2.94 -6.21
CA ALA A 313 19.93 3.40 -4.96
C ALA A 313 20.31 4.86 -4.65
N LYS A 314 21.56 5.24 -4.86
CA LYS A 314 22.01 6.64 -4.75
C LYS A 314 21.33 7.55 -5.77
N ALA A 315 21.10 7.07 -6.99
CA ALA A 315 20.37 7.83 -8.01
C ALA A 315 18.90 8.05 -7.62
N VAL A 316 18.19 7.02 -7.13
CA VAL A 316 16.83 7.15 -6.58
C VAL A 316 16.81 8.14 -5.41
N HIS A 317 17.75 8.02 -4.48
CA HIS A 317 17.85 8.91 -3.33
C HIS A 317 18.03 10.38 -3.76
N LYS A 318 18.90 10.63 -4.74
CA LYS A 318 19.11 11.97 -5.30
C LYS A 318 17.81 12.55 -5.88
N ILE A 319 17.06 11.76 -6.65
CA ILE A 319 15.76 12.19 -7.21
C ILE A 319 14.80 12.57 -6.07
N ILE A 320 14.70 11.74 -5.02
CA ILE A 320 13.85 12.01 -3.84
C ILE A 320 14.22 13.36 -3.18
N MET A 321 15.52 13.62 -3.02
CA MET A 321 16.03 14.87 -2.43
C MET A 321 15.73 16.09 -3.30
N GLU A 322 15.97 16.00 -4.61
CA GLU A 322 15.70 17.08 -5.58
C GLU A 322 14.21 17.39 -5.66
N GLN A 323 13.38 16.36 -5.63
CA GLN A 323 11.92 16.45 -5.60
C GLN A 323 11.38 16.93 -4.24
N LYS A 324 12.21 16.99 -3.19
CA LYS A 324 11.80 17.26 -1.80
C LYS A 324 10.62 16.39 -1.38
N ARG A 325 10.62 15.13 -1.80
CA ARG A 325 9.51 14.21 -1.59
C ARG A 325 9.47 13.75 -0.13
N THR A 326 8.43 14.18 0.59
CA THR A 326 8.19 13.81 1.99
C THR A 326 7.18 12.69 2.18
N GLN A 327 6.39 12.38 1.15
CA GLN A 327 5.31 11.40 1.22
C GLN A 327 5.47 10.32 0.16
N PHE A 328 5.27 9.08 0.59
CA PHE A 328 5.28 7.89 -0.26
C PHE A 328 3.93 7.20 -0.14
N TYR A 329 3.34 6.78 -1.26
CA TYR A 329 2.10 6.01 -1.25
C TYR A 329 2.32 4.51 -1.27
N GLN A 330 3.49 4.08 -1.73
CA GLN A 330 3.87 2.68 -1.92
C GLN A 330 5.30 2.49 -1.40
N PRO A 331 5.65 1.29 -0.93
CA PRO A 331 7.02 0.99 -0.51
C PRO A 331 7.96 0.86 -1.72
N ILE A 332 9.26 1.01 -1.47
CA ILE A 332 10.33 0.65 -2.41
C ILE A 332 11.06 -0.55 -1.80
N LEU A 333 10.95 -1.73 -2.44
CA LEU A 333 11.43 -3.01 -1.89
C LEU A 333 12.96 -3.19 -2.05
N ASN A 334 13.75 -2.27 -1.50
CA ASN A 334 15.21 -2.27 -1.55
C ASN A 334 15.79 -1.89 -0.17
N PRO A 335 16.96 -2.46 0.24
CA PRO A 335 17.56 -2.27 1.56
C PRO A 335 17.68 -0.84 2.05
N TYR A 336 17.86 0.12 1.15
CA TYR A 336 18.06 1.52 1.49
C TYR A 336 16.76 2.32 1.68
N PHE A 337 15.60 1.72 1.38
CA PHE A 337 14.30 2.38 1.38
C PHE A 337 13.26 1.64 2.24
N MET A 338 13.64 0.58 2.95
CA MET A 338 12.72 -0.21 3.79
C MET A 338 12.20 0.51 5.03
N ASN A 339 12.80 1.66 5.39
CA ASN A 339 12.33 2.53 6.48
C ASN A 339 11.42 3.66 6.01
N LEU A 340 11.13 3.75 4.71
CA LEU A 340 10.06 4.62 4.25
C LEU A 340 8.75 4.17 4.89
N HIS A 341 7.95 5.14 5.35
CA HIS A 341 6.62 4.94 5.93
C HIS A 341 5.55 5.28 4.88
N PRO A 342 5.20 4.34 3.98
CA PRO A 342 4.23 4.63 2.94
C PRO A 342 2.82 4.77 3.53
N GLN A 343 2.01 5.66 2.95
CA GLN A 343 0.61 5.87 3.34
C GLN A 343 -0.27 4.63 3.09
N ARG A 344 0.24 3.63 2.35
CA ARG A 344 -0.40 2.34 2.07
C ARG A 344 0.63 1.22 2.22
N GLU A 345 0.13 0.01 2.38
CA GLU A 345 0.89 -1.25 2.37
C GLU A 345 1.77 -1.55 3.60
N GLU A 346 1.83 -0.70 4.64
CA GLU A 346 2.71 -0.93 5.80
C GLU A 346 2.14 -1.89 6.88
N TYR A 347 0.90 -2.35 6.72
CA TYR A 347 0.23 -3.23 7.69
C TYR A 347 0.38 -4.72 7.31
N ALA A 348 0.25 -5.61 8.31
CA ALA A 348 0.50 -7.05 8.20
C ALA A 348 -0.15 -7.74 6.97
N LYS A 349 -1.31 -7.26 6.52
CA LYS A 349 -1.99 -7.77 5.33
C LYS A 349 -2.38 -6.66 4.36
N SER A 350 -1.46 -6.30 3.48
CA SER A 350 -1.54 -5.22 2.50
C SER A 350 -2.58 -5.47 1.38
N ARG A 351 -2.89 -4.45 0.55
CA ARG A 351 -3.74 -4.65 -0.65
C ARG A 351 -3.13 -5.67 -1.59
N LEU A 352 -1.82 -5.57 -1.81
CA LEU A 352 -1.08 -6.55 -2.62
C LEU A 352 -1.22 -7.96 -2.04
N HIS A 353 -1.10 -8.13 -0.72
CA HIS A 353 -1.27 -9.46 -0.09
C HIS A 353 -2.64 -10.07 -0.39
N HIS A 354 -3.70 -9.28 -0.26
CA HIS A 354 -5.06 -9.72 -0.61
C HIS A 354 -5.21 -10.08 -2.09
N ILE A 355 -4.59 -9.31 -2.99
CA ILE A 355 -4.59 -9.58 -4.44
C ILE A 355 -3.83 -10.88 -4.73
N LEU A 356 -2.63 -11.06 -4.18
CA LEU A 356 -1.82 -12.26 -4.39
C LEU A 356 -2.54 -13.51 -3.87
N GLU A 357 -3.14 -13.45 -2.68
CA GLU A 357 -3.92 -14.56 -2.14
C GLU A 357 -5.15 -14.92 -3.00
N PHE A 358 -5.80 -13.92 -3.61
CA PHE A 358 -6.90 -14.17 -4.56
C PHE A 358 -6.44 -14.99 -5.77
N PHE A 359 -5.23 -14.72 -6.28
CA PHE A 359 -4.67 -15.46 -7.41
C PHE A 359 -4.06 -16.82 -7.03
N GLY A 360 -3.65 -17.03 -5.78
CA GLY A 360 -3.05 -18.27 -5.31
C GLY A 360 -1.78 -18.64 -6.07
N ASN A 361 -1.70 -19.88 -6.56
CA ASN A 361 -0.55 -20.42 -7.27
C ASN A 361 -0.40 -19.97 -8.73
N ARG A 362 -1.21 -19.02 -9.19
CA ARG A 362 -1.19 -18.62 -10.59
C ARG A 362 0.07 -17.85 -10.94
N ARG A 363 0.47 -18.00 -12.18
CA ARG A 363 1.50 -17.19 -12.84
C ARG A 363 0.87 -16.42 -13.99
N PHE A 364 1.57 -15.39 -14.42
CA PHE A 364 1.11 -14.47 -15.44
C PHE A 364 2.04 -14.45 -16.65
N GLU A 365 2.79 -15.54 -16.89
CA GLU A 365 3.53 -15.68 -18.15
C GLU A 365 2.60 -15.47 -19.35
N GLU A 366 3.08 -14.70 -20.34
CA GLU A 366 2.36 -14.34 -21.57
C GLU A 366 1.13 -13.44 -21.36
N LYS A 367 0.81 -13.04 -20.12
CA LYS A 367 -0.28 -12.11 -19.83
C LYS A 367 0.20 -10.68 -19.92
N LYS A 368 -0.62 -9.83 -20.54
CA LYS A 368 -0.39 -8.39 -20.63
C LYS A 368 -1.17 -7.67 -19.55
N VAL A 369 -0.47 -6.90 -18.74
CA VAL A 369 -1.04 -6.17 -17.59
C VAL A 369 -0.77 -4.69 -17.76
N ILE A 370 -1.80 -3.86 -17.54
CA ILE A 370 -1.64 -2.41 -17.44
C ILE A 370 -1.93 -1.96 -16.01
N ASP A 371 -0.96 -1.30 -15.37
CA ASP A 371 -1.10 -0.63 -14.08
C ASP A 371 -1.41 0.85 -14.32
N ILE A 372 -2.67 1.21 -14.19
CA ILE A 372 -3.17 2.55 -14.46
C ILE A 372 -2.99 3.39 -13.19
N GLY A 373 -2.33 4.54 -13.31
CA GLY A 373 -1.98 5.39 -12.15
C GLY A 373 -0.94 4.71 -11.27
N ALA A 374 0.10 4.16 -11.91
CA ALA A 374 1.05 3.24 -11.28
C ALA A 374 1.79 3.83 -10.08
N ASN A 375 1.89 5.16 -9.96
CA ASN A 375 2.74 5.86 -9.00
C ASN A 375 4.15 5.25 -9.04
N LEU A 376 4.65 4.61 -7.98
CA LEU A 376 5.98 3.97 -7.92
C LEU A 376 6.05 2.58 -8.59
N GLY A 377 4.95 2.10 -9.16
CA GLY A 377 4.88 0.84 -9.90
C GLY A 377 4.70 -0.42 -9.05
N TYR A 378 4.52 -0.29 -7.74
CA TYR A 378 4.55 -1.40 -6.79
C TYR A 378 3.65 -2.60 -7.17
N MET A 379 2.43 -2.32 -7.62
CA MET A 379 1.47 -3.37 -7.99
C MET A 379 1.87 -4.04 -9.30
N GLY A 380 2.11 -3.26 -10.37
CA GLY A 380 2.58 -3.80 -11.64
C GLY A 380 3.90 -4.56 -11.53
N GLN A 381 4.85 -4.10 -10.72
CA GLN A 381 6.11 -4.80 -10.45
C GLN A 381 5.89 -6.20 -9.86
N ALA A 382 4.90 -6.37 -8.98
CA ALA A 382 4.56 -7.69 -8.44
C ALA A 382 4.07 -8.65 -9.55
N PHE A 383 3.24 -8.17 -10.48
CA PHE A 383 2.81 -8.96 -11.65
C PHE A 383 3.97 -9.28 -12.59
N CYS A 384 4.90 -8.34 -12.79
CA CYS A 384 6.10 -8.56 -13.60
C CYS A 384 6.97 -9.69 -13.02
N ARG A 385 7.16 -9.73 -11.69
CA ARG A 385 7.87 -10.83 -11.01
C ARG A 385 7.20 -12.19 -11.23
N MET A 386 5.87 -12.19 -11.32
CA MET A 386 5.05 -13.37 -11.62
C MET A 386 4.97 -13.71 -13.12
N GLY A 387 5.74 -13.03 -13.98
CA GLY A 387 5.91 -13.37 -15.39
C GLY A 387 5.13 -12.53 -16.39
N ALA A 388 4.33 -11.56 -15.94
CA ALA A 388 3.55 -10.70 -16.83
C ALA A 388 4.42 -9.73 -17.66
N ASP A 389 3.93 -9.38 -18.85
CA ASP A 389 4.36 -8.19 -19.57
C ASP A 389 3.56 -6.99 -19.05
N VAL A 390 4.25 -6.02 -18.45
CA VAL A 390 3.61 -4.97 -17.64
C VAL A 390 3.90 -3.58 -18.20
N ILE A 391 2.83 -2.83 -18.41
CA ILE A 391 2.88 -1.39 -18.64
C ILE A 391 2.50 -0.66 -17.35
N LEU A 392 3.38 0.25 -16.90
CA LEU A 392 3.11 1.20 -15.83
C LEU A 392 2.71 2.53 -16.46
N LEU A 393 1.44 2.90 -16.37
CA LEU A 393 0.92 4.14 -16.93
C LEU A 393 0.80 5.19 -15.82
N GLU A 394 1.60 6.25 -15.89
CA GLU A 394 1.66 7.30 -14.88
C GLU A 394 1.66 8.69 -15.53
N PRO A 395 0.53 9.42 -15.47
CA PRO A 395 0.42 10.72 -16.13
C PRO A 395 1.22 11.84 -15.44
N ASP A 396 1.55 11.72 -14.16
CA ASP A 396 2.32 12.74 -13.44
C ASP A 396 3.82 12.57 -13.71
N SER A 397 4.45 13.55 -14.35
CA SER A 397 5.88 13.53 -14.63
C SER A 397 6.73 13.47 -13.34
N PHE A 398 6.22 14.02 -12.23
CA PHE A 398 6.87 13.93 -10.92
C PHE A 398 6.98 12.48 -10.44
N HIS A 399 5.97 11.66 -10.69
CA HIS A 399 5.97 10.23 -10.38
C HIS A 399 6.76 9.45 -11.42
N TYR A 400 6.59 9.75 -12.70
CA TYR A 400 7.26 9.05 -13.79
C TYR A 400 8.78 8.90 -13.61
N ASP A 401 9.47 10.00 -13.30
CA ASP A 401 10.93 10.02 -13.22
C ASP A 401 11.47 9.06 -12.16
N ILE A 402 10.87 9.09 -10.96
CA ILE A 402 11.26 8.20 -9.86
C ILE A 402 10.84 6.76 -10.14
N THR A 403 9.70 6.52 -10.77
CA THR A 403 9.19 5.17 -11.07
C THR A 403 10.09 4.42 -12.05
N ARG A 404 10.58 5.11 -13.08
CA ARG A 404 11.56 4.54 -14.00
C ARG A 404 12.83 4.12 -13.26
N MET A 405 13.34 4.96 -12.37
CA MET A 405 14.55 4.67 -11.60
C MET A 405 14.32 3.57 -10.56
N VAL A 406 13.14 3.51 -9.94
CA VAL A 406 12.75 2.41 -9.03
C VAL A 406 12.64 1.09 -9.78
N ASN A 407 12.12 1.07 -11.01
CA ASN A 407 12.12 -0.14 -11.84
C ASN A 407 13.55 -0.63 -12.10
N GLU A 408 14.47 0.26 -12.45
CA GLU A 408 15.89 -0.08 -12.62
C GLU A 408 16.52 -0.59 -11.33
N LEU A 409 16.26 0.09 -10.20
CA LEU A 409 16.76 -0.30 -8.88
C LEU A 409 16.37 -1.73 -8.53
N LEU A 410 15.11 -2.09 -8.81
CA LEU A 410 14.50 -3.35 -8.44
C LEU A 410 14.67 -4.44 -9.50
N HIS A 411 15.43 -4.19 -10.58
CA HIS A 411 15.65 -5.11 -11.70
C HIS A 411 14.35 -5.54 -12.40
N MET A 412 13.42 -4.58 -12.55
CA MET A 412 12.10 -4.80 -13.14
C MET A 412 12.10 -4.44 -14.63
N ASN A 413 11.47 -5.30 -15.44
CA ASN A 413 11.31 -5.08 -16.87
C ASN A 413 9.90 -4.59 -17.23
N CYS A 414 9.38 -3.61 -16.47
CA CYS A 414 8.09 -2.98 -16.79
C CYS A 414 8.31 -1.76 -17.69
N LYS A 415 7.47 -1.60 -18.72
CA LYS A 415 7.48 -0.41 -19.58
C LYS A 415 6.75 0.75 -18.89
N VAL A 416 7.43 1.86 -18.66
CA VAL A 416 6.82 3.06 -18.03
C VAL A 416 6.40 4.07 -19.10
N ILE A 417 5.15 4.54 -19.05
CA ILE A 417 4.57 5.47 -20.03
C ILE A 417 3.95 6.68 -19.30
N THR A 418 4.28 7.89 -19.77
CA THR A 418 3.76 9.15 -19.22
C THR A 418 2.55 9.66 -19.99
N GLN A 419 1.39 9.03 -19.83
CA GLN A 419 0.14 9.47 -20.48
C GLN A 419 -1.06 9.25 -19.56
N LYS A 420 -2.12 10.03 -19.78
CA LYS A 420 -3.41 9.79 -19.14
C LYS A 420 -4.11 8.62 -19.83
N PHE A 421 -4.80 7.77 -19.07
CA PHE A 421 -5.40 6.55 -19.62
C PHE A 421 -6.50 6.83 -20.64
N GLU A 422 -7.33 7.83 -20.40
CA GLU A 422 -8.40 8.25 -21.31
C GLU A 422 -7.88 8.83 -22.64
N GLU A 423 -6.59 9.16 -22.73
CA GLU A 423 -5.90 9.69 -23.93
C GLU A 423 -4.85 8.71 -24.45
N TYR A 424 -4.66 7.58 -23.78
CA TYR A 424 -3.60 6.64 -24.08
C TYR A 424 -3.91 5.90 -25.38
N ASN A 425 -2.99 5.94 -26.34
CA ASN A 425 -3.14 5.17 -27.57
C ASN A 425 -2.71 3.73 -27.30
N VAL A 426 -3.69 2.82 -27.38
CA VAL A 426 -3.48 1.41 -27.13
C VAL A 426 -3.16 0.71 -28.44
N ASP A 427 -1.91 0.28 -28.57
CA ASP A 427 -1.46 -0.52 -29.72
C ASP A 427 -1.96 -1.97 -29.62
N GLU A 428 -2.19 -2.47 -28.39
CA GLU A 428 -2.52 -3.87 -28.10
C GLU A 428 -3.45 -4.02 -26.89
N LYS A 429 -4.32 -5.04 -26.90
CA LYS A 429 -5.22 -5.31 -25.77
C LYS A 429 -4.47 -5.87 -24.56
N TYR A 430 -4.99 -5.57 -23.36
CA TYR A 430 -4.46 -6.07 -22.08
C TYR A 430 -5.39 -7.14 -21.51
N ASP A 431 -4.83 -8.18 -20.91
CA ASP A 431 -5.62 -9.19 -20.20
C ASP A 431 -6.18 -8.62 -18.90
N ILE A 432 -5.34 -7.90 -18.15
CA ILE A 432 -5.66 -7.40 -16.81
C ILE A 432 -5.34 -5.91 -16.72
N ALA A 433 -6.26 -5.12 -16.16
CA ALA A 433 -5.99 -3.77 -15.70
C ALA A 433 -5.95 -3.71 -14.18
N ILE A 434 -4.94 -3.02 -13.64
CA ILE A 434 -4.86 -2.64 -12.23
C ILE A 434 -5.24 -1.17 -12.13
N MET A 435 -6.21 -0.85 -11.29
CA MET A 435 -6.76 0.49 -11.12
C MET A 435 -7.11 0.74 -9.66
N LEU A 436 -6.09 0.99 -8.83
CA LEU A 436 -6.28 1.16 -7.39
C LEU A 436 -6.41 2.63 -7.03
N THR A 437 -7.60 3.06 -6.66
CA THR A 437 -7.92 4.46 -6.31
C THR A 437 -7.65 5.44 -7.46
N VAL A 438 -7.94 5.06 -8.70
CA VAL A 438 -7.74 5.97 -9.85
C VAL A 438 -9.07 6.53 -10.36
N PHE A 439 -10.06 5.67 -10.58
CA PHE A 439 -11.31 6.06 -11.24
C PHE A 439 -12.03 7.24 -10.59
N TYR A 440 -11.92 7.36 -9.27
CA TYR A 440 -12.58 8.41 -8.50
C TYR A 440 -12.13 9.84 -8.84
N HIS A 441 -10.91 10.00 -9.36
CA HIS A 441 -10.42 11.31 -9.81
C HIS A 441 -11.26 11.84 -10.99
N TYR A 442 -11.86 10.92 -11.75
CA TYR A 442 -12.64 11.21 -12.95
C TYR A 442 -14.14 11.09 -12.71
N PHE A 443 -14.58 10.44 -11.63
CA PHE A 443 -15.99 10.05 -11.42
C PHE A 443 -17.02 11.20 -11.51
N ASN A 444 -16.64 12.43 -11.16
CA ASN A 444 -17.52 13.61 -11.25
C ASN A 444 -17.31 14.44 -12.53
N GLN A 445 -16.48 13.98 -13.47
CA GLN A 445 -16.16 14.64 -14.74
C GLN A 445 -16.75 13.79 -15.86
N GLU A 446 -18.04 13.98 -16.20
CA GLU A 446 -18.80 13.06 -17.05
C GLU A 446 -18.09 12.67 -18.36
N GLU A 447 -17.62 13.66 -19.13
CA GLU A 447 -16.91 13.41 -20.40
C GLU A 447 -15.65 12.54 -20.21
N VAL A 448 -14.83 12.86 -19.21
CA VAL A 448 -13.58 12.14 -18.94
C VAL A 448 -13.87 10.75 -18.35
N ARG A 449 -14.83 10.65 -17.43
CA ARG A 449 -15.30 9.40 -16.83
C ARG A 449 -15.77 8.43 -17.90
N ASP A 450 -16.59 8.89 -18.82
CA ASP A 450 -17.23 8.06 -19.84
C ASP A 450 -16.19 7.60 -20.85
N LYS A 451 -15.28 8.50 -21.26
CA LYS A 451 -14.14 8.16 -22.10
C LYS A 451 -13.23 7.14 -21.41
N PHE A 452 -12.89 7.33 -20.14
CA PHE A 452 -12.06 6.41 -19.35
C PHE A 452 -12.69 5.01 -19.30
N ILE A 453 -13.97 4.92 -18.98
CA ILE A 453 -14.70 3.64 -18.87
C ILE A 453 -14.87 2.96 -20.23
N GLN A 454 -15.18 3.72 -21.28
CA GLN A 454 -15.21 3.19 -22.64
C GLN A 454 -13.85 2.61 -23.01
N HIS A 455 -12.77 3.35 -22.74
CA HIS A 455 -11.41 2.93 -23.03
C HIS A 455 -11.03 1.65 -22.28
N LEU A 456 -11.42 1.54 -21.00
CA LEU A 456 -11.24 0.35 -20.19
C LEU A 456 -11.99 -0.85 -20.77
N ASN A 457 -13.27 -0.66 -21.15
CA ASN A 457 -14.13 -1.69 -21.73
C ASN A 457 -13.59 -2.21 -23.06
N GLU A 458 -13.09 -1.32 -23.91
CA GLU A 458 -12.54 -1.67 -25.21
C GLU A 458 -11.21 -2.40 -25.08
N ASN A 459 -10.33 -1.97 -24.17
CA ASN A 459 -8.91 -2.38 -24.20
C ASN A 459 -8.51 -3.47 -23.22
N VAL A 460 -9.33 -3.78 -22.21
CA VAL A 460 -9.06 -4.84 -21.24
C VAL A 460 -9.94 -6.04 -21.51
N THR A 461 -9.41 -7.26 -21.53
CA THR A 461 -10.14 -8.46 -22.03
C THR A 461 -10.61 -9.42 -20.96
N GLN A 462 -9.95 -9.55 -19.81
CA GLN A 462 -10.27 -10.62 -18.84
C GLN A 462 -10.66 -10.11 -17.45
N MET A 463 -9.93 -9.12 -16.91
CA MET A 463 -10.13 -8.67 -15.53
C MET A 463 -9.75 -7.21 -15.27
N ILE A 464 -10.47 -6.55 -14.36
CA ILE A 464 -10.06 -5.29 -13.73
C ILE A 464 -9.88 -5.54 -12.24
N ILE A 465 -8.69 -5.26 -11.70
CA ILE A 465 -8.41 -5.19 -10.27
C ILE A 465 -8.63 -3.75 -9.83
N TRP A 466 -9.56 -3.54 -8.91
CA TRP A 466 -10.07 -2.21 -8.59
C TRP A 466 -10.12 -1.95 -7.08
N GLU A 467 -9.69 -0.76 -6.67
CA GLU A 467 -10.02 -0.20 -5.36
C GLU A 467 -10.75 1.12 -5.51
N SER A 468 -11.83 1.29 -4.76
CA SER A 468 -12.65 2.51 -4.80
C SER A 468 -11.95 3.76 -4.27
N GLY A 469 -12.38 4.92 -4.75
CA GLY A 469 -11.93 6.23 -4.31
C GLY A 469 -12.49 6.73 -2.99
N GLY A 470 -13.71 6.32 -2.69
CA GLY A 470 -14.49 6.78 -1.55
C GLY A 470 -16.00 6.69 -1.74
N LYS A 471 -16.48 6.25 -2.92
CA LYS A 471 -17.89 5.94 -3.19
C LYS A 471 -17.99 4.52 -3.78
N PRO A 472 -17.66 3.47 -3.01
CA PRO A 472 -17.52 2.11 -3.54
C PRO A 472 -18.75 1.61 -4.30
N GLU A 473 -19.95 1.82 -3.77
CA GLU A 473 -21.18 1.35 -4.41
C GLU A 473 -21.48 2.06 -5.74
N GLU A 474 -21.36 3.40 -5.76
CA GLU A 474 -21.59 4.19 -6.98
C GLU A 474 -20.58 3.86 -8.07
N GLU A 475 -19.29 3.79 -7.71
CA GLU A 475 -18.21 3.44 -8.64
C GLU A 475 -18.39 2.02 -9.20
N ARG A 476 -18.69 1.04 -8.34
CA ARG A 476 -18.92 -0.36 -8.76
C ARG A 476 -20.13 -0.48 -9.69
N HIS A 477 -21.24 0.15 -9.34
CA HIS A 477 -22.45 0.13 -10.16
C HIS A 477 -22.19 0.73 -11.55
N TYR A 478 -21.43 1.83 -11.59
CA TYR A 478 -21.06 2.47 -12.85
C TYR A 478 -20.25 1.55 -13.76
N ILE A 479 -19.22 0.88 -13.22
CA ILE A 479 -18.38 -0.05 -13.97
C ILE A 479 -19.22 -1.22 -14.52
N LEU A 480 -20.10 -1.83 -13.70
CA LEU A 480 -20.95 -2.94 -14.11
C LEU A 480 -21.92 -2.56 -15.25
N GLN A 481 -22.49 -1.35 -15.19
CA GLN A 481 -23.46 -0.89 -16.18
C GLN A 481 -22.87 -0.50 -17.54
N HIS A 482 -21.62 -0.04 -17.55
CA HIS A 482 -21.01 0.59 -18.72
C HIS A 482 -19.84 -0.21 -19.31
N THR A 483 -19.62 -1.43 -18.83
CA THR A 483 -18.56 -2.30 -19.33
C THR A 483 -19.05 -3.73 -19.53
N LYS A 484 -18.26 -4.54 -20.23
CA LYS A 484 -18.49 -5.98 -20.43
C LYS A 484 -18.17 -6.84 -19.21
N PHE A 485 -17.66 -6.25 -18.13
CA PHE A 485 -17.32 -6.98 -16.92
C PHE A 485 -18.54 -7.12 -16.02
N GLN A 486 -19.30 -8.20 -16.22
CA GLN A 486 -20.60 -8.40 -15.55
C GLN A 486 -20.48 -9.11 -14.20
N ASN A 487 -19.30 -9.67 -13.88
CA ASN A 487 -19.07 -10.40 -12.64
C ASN A 487 -18.18 -9.59 -11.71
N TYR A 488 -18.60 -9.39 -10.47
CA TYR A 488 -17.81 -8.70 -9.44
C TYR A 488 -17.54 -9.61 -8.25
N ILE A 489 -16.28 -9.69 -7.83
CA ILE A 489 -15.87 -10.40 -6.61
C ILE A 489 -15.28 -9.38 -5.64
N HIS A 490 -15.90 -9.27 -4.47
CA HIS A 490 -15.35 -8.53 -3.35
C HIS A 490 -14.13 -9.25 -2.77
N ILE A 491 -13.00 -8.54 -2.60
CA ILE A 491 -11.79 -9.09 -1.98
C ILE A 491 -11.72 -8.68 -0.50
N CYS A 492 -11.72 -7.38 -0.22
CA CYS A 492 -11.74 -6.87 1.15
C CYS A 492 -12.16 -5.39 1.20
N TYR A 493 -12.43 -4.91 2.42
CA TYR A 493 -12.49 -3.47 2.69
C TYR A 493 -11.12 -2.94 3.10
N THR A 494 -10.84 -1.70 2.72
CA THR A 494 -9.61 -1.00 3.07
C THR A 494 -9.92 0.37 3.66
N PHE A 495 -9.05 0.86 4.52
CA PHE A 495 -9.14 2.20 5.07
C PHE A 495 -7.78 2.86 5.04
N ALA A 496 -7.68 3.96 4.31
CA ALA A 496 -6.49 4.81 4.30
C ALA A 496 -6.82 6.18 3.73
N THR A 497 -5.96 7.15 4.03
CA THR A 497 -6.14 8.56 3.68
C THR A 497 -7.50 9.14 4.13
N GLY A 498 -8.04 8.61 5.23
CA GLY A 498 -9.32 9.02 5.82
C GLY A 498 -10.57 8.59 5.04
N LYS A 499 -10.44 7.63 4.11
CA LYS A 499 -11.56 7.13 3.31
C LYS A 499 -11.72 5.61 3.48
N PHE A 500 -12.97 5.20 3.70
CA PHE A 500 -13.41 3.82 3.59
C PHE A 500 -13.51 3.44 2.11
N ARG A 501 -12.98 2.28 1.76
CA ARG A 501 -12.81 1.83 0.39
C ARG A 501 -13.09 0.34 0.29
N GLU A 502 -13.29 -0.09 -0.94
CA GLU A 502 -13.55 -1.48 -1.29
C GLU A 502 -12.54 -1.90 -2.35
N LEU A 503 -11.90 -3.04 -2.13
CA LEU A 503 -11.03 -3.72 -3.08
C LEU A 503 -11.80 -4.93 -3.65
N GLY A 504 -11.82 -5.04 -4.98
CA GLY A 504 -12.47 -6.14 -5.66
C GLY A 504 -11.96 -6.33 -7.08
N VAL A 505 -12.50 -7.32 -7.76
CA VAL A 505 -12.19 -7.63 -9.15
C VAL A 505 -13.46 -7.69 -10.00
N PHE A 506 -13.41 -7.06 -11.17
CA PHE A 506 -14.42 -7.20 -12.20
C PHE A 506 -13.93 -8.18 -13.26
N ILE A 507 -14.80 -9.08 -13.71
CA ILE A 507 -14.44 -10.24 -14.54
C ILE A 507 -15.45 -10.39 -15.68
N THR A 508 -14.96 -10.66 -16.89
CA THR A 508 -15.80 -10.96 -18.05
C THR A 508 -16.35 -12.39 -18.02
N ASP A 509 -17.44 -12.66 -18.73
CA ASP A 509 -18.07 -13.99 -18.74
C ASP A 509 -17.19 -15.09 -19.35
N ASP A 510 -16.32 -14.72 -20.28
CA ASP A 510 -15.35 -15.59 -20.95
C ASP A 510 -14.00 -15.68 -20.22
N SER A 511 -13.89 -15.03 -19.06
CA SER A 511 -12.64 -14.93 -18.32
C SER A 511 -12.21 -16.27 -17.73
N GLU A 512 -10.93 -16.63 -17.90
CA GLU A 512 -10.35 -17.80 -17.24
C GLU A 512 -10.33 -17.68 -15.70
N TYR A 513 -10.59 -16.49 -15.18
CA TYR A 513 -10.67 -16.16 -13.76
C TYR A 513 -12.10 -16.20 -13.21
N LEU A 514 -13.11 -16.49 -14.03
CA LEU A 514 -14.50 -16.55 -13.57
C LEU A 514 -14.74 -17.70 -12.59
N LYS A 515 -14.06 -18.84 -12.73
CA LYS A 515 -14.18 -19.99 -11.81
C LYS A 515 -13.83 -19.68 -10.34
N TYR A 516 -13.28 -18.50 -10.06
CA TYR A 516 -12.93 -18.05 -8.70
C TYR A 516 -14.07 -17.28 -8.03
N SER A 517 -15.07 -16.78 -8.78
CA SER A 517 -16.29 -16.23 -8.17
C SER A 517 -17.05 -17.30 -7.38
N GLN A 518 -17.00 -18.54 -7.87
CA GLN A 518 -17.73 -19.68 -7.30
C GLN A 518 -17.06 -20.31 -6.06
N ARG A 519 -15.79 -19.98 -5.76
CA ARG A 519 -15.13 -20.42 -4.51
C ARG A 519 -15.51 -19.53 -3.32
N GLY A 520 -15.97 -18.29 -3.55
CA GLY A 520 -16.39 -17.36 -2.50
C GLY A 520 -17.72 -17.72 -1.82
N ASP A 521 -18.52 -18.60 -2.43
CA ASP A 521 -19.81 -19.08 -1.91
C ASP A 521 -19.69 -20.35 -1.04
N ARG A 522 -18.47 -20.87 -0.83
CA ARG A 522 -18.20 -21.81 0.27
C ARG A 522 -17.74 -20.99 1.48
N LYS A 523 -18.68 -20.32 2.12
CA LYS A 523 -18.53 -19.79 3.48
C LYS A 523 -19.19 -20.73 4.48
#